data_AF-A0A518HF15-F1
#
_entry.id   AF-A0A518HF15-F1
#
_cell.length_a   1.000
_cell.length_b   1.000
_cell.length_c   1.000
_cell.angle_alpha   90.00
_cell.angle_beta   90.00
_cell.angle_gamma   90.00
#
_symmetry.space_group_name_H-M   'P 1'
#
loop_
_entity.id
_entity.type
_entity.pdbx_description
1 polymer ?
#
loop_
_entity_poly.entity_id
_entity_poly.type
_entity_poly.pdbx_seq_one_letter_code
_entity_poly.pdbx_strand_id
1 'polypeptide(L)'
;MSDAGEPEEVEEPGGPPPTPTDLVVDAVVALKWYVPEPYEAEAKRLLDPAYALHVPELFFAEVGNIIWKKARVLRPAELTVEEGREILGLLSEVPLAAHRLGPLLGSAYELATGPGRSTVYDCCYLALAVALDCRLVTADRPFYEAQRGGPHGGRLVWVSDPL
;
A
#
# COMPACT_ATOMS: atom_id res chain seq x y z
N MET A 1 -48.95 14.81 43.33
CA MET A 1 -48.61 15.51 42.07
C MET A 1 -47.25 15.00 41.68
N SER A 2 -47.26 14.09 40.71
CA SER A 2 -46.12 13.26 40.34
C SER A 2 -45.16 14.07 39.46
N ASP A 3 -43.89 14.03 39.83
CA ASP A 3 -42.77 14.57 39.09
C ASP A 3 -42.53 13.67 37.87
N ALA A 4 -42.82 14.19 36.68
CA ALA A 4 -42.52 13.52 35.42
C ALA A 4 -41.22 14.12 34.90
N GLY A 5 -40.12 13.39 35.13
CA GLY A 5 -38.82 13.72 34.54
C GLY A 5 -38.94 13.82 33.02
N GLU A 6 -38.41 14.92 32.48
CA GLU A 6 -38.25 15.12 31.04
C GLU A 6 -37.39 13.99 30.46
N PRO A 7 -37.68 13.49 29.25
CA PRO A 7 -36.84 12.49 28.62
C PRO A 7 -35.48 13.10 28.26
N GLU A 8 -34.40 12.45 28.68
CA GLU A 8 -33.05 12.76 28.20
C GLU A 8 -33.03 12.62 26.67
N GLU A 9 -32.66 13.70 25.98
CA GLU A 9 -32.30 13.67 24.57
C GLU A 9 -31.11 12.73 24.39
N VAL A 10 -31.34 11.59 23.76
CA VAL A 10 -30.27 10.70 23.33
C VAL A 10 -29.58 11.39 22.14
N GLU A 11 -28.40 11.93 22.39
CA GLU A 11 -27.52 12.50 21.38
C GLU A 11 -27.12 11.37 20.39
N GLU A 12 -27.73 11.38 19.21
CA GLU A 12 -27.39 10.45 18.13
C GLU A 12 -25.89 10.59 17.79
N PRO A 13 -25.12 9.48 17.68
CA PRO A 13 -23.69 9.57 17.42
C PRO A 13 -23.45 10.25 16.06
N GLY A 14 -22.59 11.28 16.12
CA GLY A 14 -22.43 12.29 15.10
C GLY A 14 -21.87 11.81 13.76
N GLY A 15 -22.43 12.41 12.69
CA GLY A 15 -21.81 12.56 11.38
C GLY A 15 -21.66 11.29 10.53
N PRO A 16 -21.54 11.42 9.19
CA PRO A 16 -21.08 10.31 8.37
C PRO A 16 -19.72 9.84 8.88
N PRO A 17 -19.42 8.52 8.81
CA PRO A 17 -18.11 8.02 9.18
C PRO A 17 -17.03 8.76 8.40
N PRO A 18 -15.84 8.99 8.99
CA PRO A 18 -14.75 9.67 8.30
C PRO A 18 -14.45 8.94 6.99
N THR A 19 -14.22 9.72 5.94
CA THR A 19 -13.80 9.16 4.64
C THR A 19 -12.43 8.49 4.83
N PRO A 20 -12.23 7.26 4.30
CA PRO A 20 -10.93 6.60 4.37
C PRO A 20 -9.82 7.47 3.76
N THR A 21 -8.63 7.37 4.31
CA THR A 21 -7.43 8.05 3.78
C THR A 21 -6.87 7.25 2.62
N ASP A 22 -6.78 7.85 1.44
CA ASP A 22 -6.19 7.21 0.26
C ASP A 22 -4.68 7.01 0.43
N LEU A 23 -4.19 5.81 0.14
CA LEU A 23 -2.77 5.46 0.16
C LEU A 23 -2.43 4.57 -1.04
N VAL A 24 -1.32 4.85 -1.72
CA VAL A 24 -0.69 3.88 -2.61
C VAL A 24 0.17 2.95 -1.77
N VAL A 25 0.07 1.64 -2.01
CA VAL A 25 0.88 0.63 -1.31
C VAL A 25 1.75 -0.14 -2.28
N ASP A 26 3.03 -0.29 -1.93
CA ASP A 26 4.02 -1.04 -2.69
C ASP A 26 3.83 -2.57 -2.53
N ALA A 27 4.16 -3.36 -3.56
CA ALA A 27 4.13 -4.81 -3.53
C ALA A 27 4.96 -5.41 -2.40
N VAL A 28 6.13 -4.83 -2.08
CA VAL A 28 6.99 -5.32 -1.00
C VAL A 28 6.41 -5.05 0.40
N VAL A 29 5.47 -4.12 0.54
CA VAL A 29 4.71 -3.90 1.77
C VAL A 29 3.59 -4.93 1.86
N ALA A 30 2.84 -5.13 0.77
CA ALA A 30 1.72 -6.09 0.75
C ALA A 30 2.15 -7.52 1.04
N LEU A 31 3.34 -7.94 0.61
CA LEU A 31 3.89 -9.25 0.93
C LEU A 31 3.95 -9.52 2.45
N LYS A 32 4.25 -8.48 3.25
CA LYS A 32 4.41 -8.56 4.71
C LYS A 32 3.09 -8.79 5.44
N TRP A 33 1.94 -8.69 4.75
CA TRP A 33 0.66 -9.09 5.31
C TRP A 33 0.56 -10.59 5.53
N TYR A 34 1.31 -11.38 4.75
CA TYR A 34 1.16 -12.83 4.72
C TYR A 34 2.45 -13.59 5.05
N VAL A 35 3.61 -12.99 4.79
CA VAL A 35 4.91 -13.60 5.07
C VAL A 35 5.56 -12.91 6.27
N PRO A 36 5.98 -13.65 7.31
CA PRO A 36 6.70 -13.09 8.43
C PRO A 36 8.01 -12.42 7.97
N GLU A 37 8.05 -11.10 8.04
CA GLU A 37 9.19 -10.28 7.64
C GLU A 37 9.30 -9.05 8.57
N PRO A 38 10.47 -8.39 8.64
CA PRO A 38 10.56 -7.10 9.29
C PRO A 38 9.47 -6.14 8.80
N TYR A 39 8.86 -5.41 9.73
CA TYR A 39 7.73 -4.50 9.52
C TYR A 39 6.36 -5.16 9.24
N GLU A 40 6.17 -6.43 9.60
CA GLU A 40 4.87 -7.11 9.47
C GLU A 40 3.73 -6.37 10.16
N ALA A 41 3.90 -5.96 11.43
CA ALA A 41 2.84 -5.29 12.19
C ALA A 41 2.48 -3.93 11.55
N GLU A 42 3.50 -3.18 11.13
CA GLU A 42 3.37 -1.88 10.48
C GLU A 42 2.75 -1.99 9.10
N ALA A 43 3.03 -3.06 8.34
CA ALA A 43 2.35 -3.32 7.08
C ALA A 43 0.89 -3.72 7.29
N LYS A 44 0.60 -4.59 8.27
CA LYS A 44 -0.77 -5.06 8.57
C LYS A 44 -1.69 -3.94 9.05
N ARG A 45 -1.17 -2.88 9.67
CA ARG A 45 -1.97 -1.71 10.05
C ARG A 45 -2.67 -1.04 8.85
N LEU A 46 -2.11 -1.20 7.63
CA LEU A 46 -2.68 -0.63 6.41
C LEU A 46 -3.95 -1.33 5.96
N LEU A 47 -4.26 -2.51 6.51
CA LEU A 47 -5.51 -3.24 6.25
C LEU A 47 -6.68 -2.70 7.06
N ASP A 48 -6.46 -1.69 7.91
CA ASP A 48 -7.53 -1.00 8.63
C ASP A 48 -8.48 -0.30 7.63
N PRO A 49 -9.81 -0.43 7.78
CA PRO A 49 -10.80 0.25 6.92
C PRO A 49 -10.71 1.78 6.89
N ALA A 50 -9.95 2.39 7.81
CA ALA A 50 -9.60 3.81 7.75
C ALA A 50 -8.73 4.18 6.53
N TYR A 51 -8.20 3.20 5.80
CA TYR A 51 -7.40 3.42 4.59
C TYR A 51 -8.08 2.87 3.34
N ALA A 52 -8.07 3.66 2.27
CA ALA A 52 -8.39 3.20 0.92
C ALA A 52 -7.08 2.91 0.17
N LEU A 53 -6.84 1.63 -0.15
CA LEU A 53 -5.57 1.20 -0.73
C LEU A 53 -5.63 1.20 -2.26
N HIS A 54 -4.67 1.87 -2.87
CA HIS A 54 -4.49 1.96 -4.31
C HIS A 54 -3.20 1.28 -4.75
N VAL A 55 -3.23 0.66 -5.93
CA VAL A 55 -2.05 0.03 -6.53
C VAL A 55 -2.04 0.21 -8.05
N PRO A 56 -0.87 0.33 -8.70
CA PRO A 56 -0.77 0.16 -10.15
C PRO A 56 -1.03 -1.30 -10.52
N GLU A 57 -1.58 -1.59 -11.70
CA GLU A 57 -1.85 -2.99 -12.15
C GLU A 57 -0.62 -3.90 -12.11
N LEU A 58 0.60 -3.34 -12.25
CA LEU A 58 1.85 -4.10 -12.16
C LEU A 58 2.07 -4.75 -10.79
N PHE A 59 1.43 -4.22 -9.73
CA PHE A 59 1.52 -4.72 -8.37
C PHE A 59 1.27 -6.22 -8.27
N PHE A 60 0.24 -6.73 -8.97
CA PHE A 60 -0.09 -8.15 -8.91
C PHE A 60 1.00 -9.03 -9.52
N ALA A 61 1.62 -8.57 -10.61
CA ALA A 61 2.73 -9.26 -11.23
C ALA A 61 3.98 -9.25 -10.33
N GLU A 62 4.23 -8.14 -9.63
CA GLU A 62 5.35 -8.02 -8.70
C GLU A 62 5.18 -8.89 -7.46
N VAL A 63 4.01 -8.86 -6.82
CA VAL A 63 3.71 -9.76 -5.69
C VAL A 63 3.85 -11.22 -6.12
N GLY A 64 3.28 -11.60 -7.26
CA GLY A 64 3.42 -12.94 -7.82
C GLY A 64 4.89 -13.34 -8.08
N ASN A 65 5.70 -12.42 -8.62
CA ASN A 65 7.12 -12.65 -8.86
C ASN A 65 7.92 -12.81 -7.55
N ILE A 66 7.59 -12.03 -6.51
CA ILE A 66 8.23 -12.16 -5.20
C ILE A 66 7.89 -13.52 -4.55
N ILE A 67 6.60 -13.90 -4.56
CA ILE A 67 6.14 -15.22 -4.07
C ILE A 67 6.84 -16.36 -4.82
N TRP A 68 6.89 -16.27 -6.17
CA TRP A 68 7.58 -17.25 -6.99
C TRP A 68 9.07 -17.37 -6.64
N LYS A 69 9.77 -16.24 -6.43
CA LYS A 69 11.18 -16.23 -6.02
C LYS A 69 11.36 -16.95 -4.68
N LYS A 70 10.53 -16.62 -3.68
CA LYS A 70 10.56 -17.25 -2.35
C LYS A 70 10.30 -18.75 -2.38
N ALA A 71 9.41 -19.21 -3.28
CA ALA A 71 9.05 -20.61 -3.40
C ALA A 71 10.00 -21.45 -4.27
N ARG A 72 10.60 -20.85 -5.32
CA ARG A 72 11.31 -21.62 -6.37
C ARG A 72 12.77 -21.24 -6.55
N VAL A 73 13.16 -20.01 -6.21
CA VAL A 73 14.50 -19.48 -6.50
C VAL A 73 15.39 -19.47 -5.26
N LEU A 74 14.87 -19.04 -4.10
CA LEU A 74 15.63 -18.97 -2.86
C LEU A 74 16.09 -20.36 -2.37
N ARG A 75 17.26 -20.41 -1.74
CA ARG A 75 17.86 -21.63 -1.19
C ARG A 75 18.41 -21.32 0.22
N PRO A 76 17.77 -21.84 1.29
CA PRO A 76 16.55 -22.65 1.29
C PRO A 76 15.32 -21.88 0.77
N ALA A 77 14.29 -22.60 0.32
CA ALA A 77 13.02 -21.99 -0.03
C ALA A 77 12.36 -21.45 1.25
N GLU A 78 11.74 -20.26 1.15
CA GLU A 78 11.04 -19.62 2.27
C GLU A 78 9.55 -19.89 2.24
N LEU A 79 9.03 -20.32 1.09
CA LEU A 79 7.65 -20.74 0.88
C LEU A 79 7.61 -22.05 0.09
N THR A 80 6.53 -22.79 0.24
CA THR A 80 6.10 -23.84 -0.69
C THR A 80 5.30 -23.23 -1.84
N VAL A 81 5.05 -24.01 -2.90
CA VAL A 81 4.21 -23.55 -4.02
C VAL A 81 2.75 -23.42 -3.57
N GLU A 82 2.33 -24.28 -2.66
CA GLU A 82 1.01 -24.32 -2.05
C GLU A 82 0.77 -23.08 -1.20
N GLU A 83 1.68 -22.75 -0.27
CA GLU A 83 1.62 -21.49 0.52
C GLU A 83 1.59 -20.27 -0.41
N GLY A 84 2.38 -20.27 -1.48
CA GLY A 84 2.34 -19.20 -2.48
C GLY A 84 0.98 -19.03 -3.15
N ARG A 85 0.27 -20.13 -3.45
CA ARG A 85 -1.09 -20.09 -4.00
C ARG A 85 -2.10 -19.60 -2.97
N GLU A 86 -1.96 -20.01 -1.72
CA GLU A 86 -2.83 -19.55 -0.62
C GLU A 86 -2.69 -18.03 -0.41
N ILE A 87 -1.46 -17.51 -0.41
CA ILE A 87 -1.20 -16.06 -0.31
C ILE A 87 -1.88 -15.30 -1.45
N LEU A 88 -1.81 -15.79 -2.68
CA LEU A 88 -2.49 -15.15 -3.82
C LEU A 88 -4.01 -15.14 -3.67
N GLY A 89 -4.59 -16.19 -3.11
CA GLY A 89 -6.03 -16.25 -2.79
C GLY A 89 -6.42 -15.29 -1.67
N LEU A 90 -5.58 -15.11 -0.65
CA LEU A 90 -5.83 -14.13 0.41
C LEU A 90 -5.68 -12.68 -0.09
N LEU A 91 -4.74 -12.44 -1.01
CA LEU A 91 -4.53 -11.12 -1.61
C LEU A 91 -5.75 -10.66 -2.41
N SER A 92 -6.47 -11.57 -3.09
CA SER A 92 -7.67 -11.21 -3.86
C SER A 92 -8.84 -10.74 -3.01
N GLU A 93 -8.83 -11.03 -1.70
CA GLU A 93 -9.86 -10.58 -0.76
C GLU A 93 -9.59 -9.19 -0.19
N VAL A 94 -8.39 -8.62 -0.43
CA VAL A 94 -8.05 -7.26 0.02
C VAL A 94 -8.74 -6.24 -0.89
N PRO A 95 -9.45 -5.23 -0.36
CA PRO A 95 -10.13 -4.22 -1.16
C PRO A 95 -9.13 -3.21 -1.76
N LEU A 96 -8.39 -3.64 -2.79
CA LEU A 96 -7.43 -2.82 -3.52
C LEU A 96 -8.09 -2.17 -4.75
N ALA A 97 -7.93 -0.85 -4.88
CA ALA A 97 -8.26 -0.12 -6.09
C ALA A 97 -7.08 -0.15 -7.06
N ALA A 98 -7.15 -1.01 -8.08
CA ALA A 98 -6.11 -1.17 -9.10
C ALA A 98 -6.24 -0.16 -10.24
N HIS A 99 -5.11 0.44 -10.64
CA HIS A 99 -5.05 1.50 -11.65
C HIS A 99 -4.20 1.11 -12.86
N ARG A 100 -4.69 1.44 -14.06
CA ARG A 100 -4.04 1.10 -15.33
C ARG A 100 -2.66 1.74 -15.46
N LEU A 101 -1.70 1.00 -16.03
CA LEU A 101 -0.33 1.48 -16.22
C LEU A 101 -0.18 2.52 -17.33
N GLY A 102 -0.95 2.40 -18.41
CA GLY A 102 -0.83 3.27 -19.59
C GLY A 102 -0.84 4.76 -19.24
N PRO A 103 -1.81 5.26 -18.46
CA PRO A 103 -1.85 6.65 -18.01
C PRO A 103 -0.67 7.08 -17.12
N LEU A 104 -0.03 6.16 -16.42
CA LEU A 104 1.07 6.46 -15.47
C LEU A 104 2.43 6.53 -16.16
N LEU A 105 2.59 5.90 -17.33
CA LEU A 105 3.88 5.65 -17.95
C LEU A 105 4.71 6.92 -18.23
N GLY A 106 4.08 7.99 -18.70
CA GLY A 106 4.76 9.25 -18.97
C GLY A 106 5.40 9.83 -17.70
N SER A 107 4.58 10.02 -16.66
CA SER A 107 5.04 10.53 -15.37
C SER A 107 6.05 9.59 -14.71
N ALA A 108 5.83 8.27 -14.77
CA ALA A 108 6.76 7.29 -14.21
C ALA A 108 8.14 7.34 -14.90
N TYR A 109 8.17 7.53 -16.22
CA TYR A 109 9.41 7.69 -16.98
C TYR A 109 10.15 8.99 -16.61
N GLU A 110 9.44 10.11 -16.47
CA GLU A 110 10.02 11.38 -16.02
C GLU A 110 10.63 11.26 -14.61
N LEU A 111 9.94 10.58 -13.69
CA LEU A 111 10.46 10.31 -12.35
C LEU A 111 11.71 9.42 -12.38
N ALA A 112 11.69 8.36 -13.18
CA ALA A 112 12.80 7.39 -13.28
C ALA A 112 14.05 7.97 -13.95
N THR A 113 13.87 8.95 -14.84
CA THR A 113 14.98 9.65 -15.53
C THR A 113 15.47 10.88 -14.78
N GLY A 114 14.80 11.24 -13.68
CA GLY A 114 15.20 12.31 -12.77
C GLY A 114 16.46 12.00 -11.96
N PRO A 115 16.82 12.88 -11.01
CA PRO A 115 18.01 12.72 -10.19
C PRO A 115 17.95 11.52 -9.23
N GLY A 116 16.76 11.00 -8.92
CA GLY A 116 16.55 9.79 -8.15
C GLY A 116 16.71 8.55 -9.02
N ARG A 117 17.66 7.68 -8.70
CA ARG A 117 17.89 6.43 -9.44
C ARG A 117 16.88 5.37 -9.05
N SER A 118 15.81 5.22 -9.83
CA SER A 118 14.79 4.19 -9.64
C SER A 118 14.33 3.66 -10.99
N THR A 119 13.71 2.48 -11.02
CA THR A 119 13.18 1.93 -12.27
C THR A 119 11.83 2.58 -12.62
N VAL A 120 11.41 2.44 -13.88
CA VAL A 120 10.06 2.85 -14.30
C VAL A 120 8.99 2.09 -13.51
N TYR A 121 9.23 0.83 -13.13
CA TYR A 121 8.29 0.06 -12.33
C TYR A 121 8.10 0.68 -10.93
N ASP A 122 9.19 0.98 -10.23
CA ASP A 122 9.12 1.63 -8.91
C ASP A 122 8.44 3.01 -9.03
N CYS A 123 8.77 3.76 -10.09
CA CYS A 123 8.20 5.08 -10.35
C CYS A 123 6.72 5.04 -10.74
N CYS A 124 6.14 3.92 -11.18
CA CYS A 124 4.69 3.80 -11.40
C CYS A 124 3.91 3.97 -10.09
N TYR A 125 4.44 3.49 -8.97
CA TYR A 125 3.82 3.69 -7.65
C TYR A 125 3.81 5.16 -7.25
N LEU A 126 4.95 5.84 -7.41
CA LEU A 126 5.05 7.27 -7.08
C LEU A 126 4.22 8.13 -8.04
N ALA A 127 4.22 7.80 -9.34
CA ALA A 127 3.36 8.45 -10.32
C ALA A 127 1.88 8.31 -9.97
N LEU A 128 1.46 7.13 -9.50
CA LEU A 128 0.09 6.91 -9.04
C LEU A 128 -0.23 7.77 -7.80
N ALA A 129 0.67 7.83 -6.82
CA ALA A 129 0.48 8.65 -5.63
C ALA A 129 0.39 10.14 -5.98
N VAL A 130 1.16 10.60 -6.97
CA VAL A 130 1.04 11.97 -7.51
C VAL A 130 -0.31 12.17 -8.19
N ALA A 131 -0.76 11.23 -9.03
CA ALA A 131 -2.02 11.34 -9.77
C ALA A 131 -3.27 11.35 -8.87
N LEU A 132 -3.22 10.64 -7.73
CA LEU A 132 -4.30 10.57 -6.75
C LEU A 132 -4.18 11.62 -5.63
N ASP A 133 -3.15 12.47 -5.69
CA ASP A 133 -2.80 13.42 -4.63
C ASP A 133 -2.70 12.80 -3.22
N CYS A 134 -2.14 11.58 -3.14
CA CYS A 134 -2.00 10.86 -1.88
C CYS A 134 -0.54 10.48 -1.61
N ARG A 135 -0.31 9.62 -0.61
CA ARG A 135 1.00 9.15 -0.20
C ARG A 135 1.27 7.72 -0.66
N LEU A 136 2.53 7.41 -0.90
CA LEU A 136 3.04 6.08 -1.20
C LEU A 136 3.72 5.49 0.04
N VAL A 137 3.23 4.36 0.52
CA VAL A 137 3.87 3.57 1.57
C VAL A 137 4.75 2.49 0.93
N THR A 138 6.05 2.48 1.28
CA THR A 138 7.01 1.51 0.76
C THR A 138 7.90 0.93 1.87
N ALA A 139 8.38 -0.28 1.63
CA ALA A 139 9.43 -0.95 2.41
C ALA A 139 10.69 -1.23 1.56
N ASP A 140 10.77 -0.67 0.35
CA ASP A 140 11.97 -0.71 -0.50
C ASP A 140 12.91 0.45 -0.11
N ARG A 141 13.95 0.12 0.65
CA ARG A 141 14.90 1.13 1.14
C ARG A 141 15.67 1.80 -0.01
N PRO A 142 16.27 1.08 -0.99
CA PRO A 142 16.90 1.70 -2.14
C PRO A 142 16.00 2.72 -2.87
N PHE A 143 14.75 2.36 -3.14
CA PHE A 143 13.78 3.23 -3.79
C PHE A 143 13.43 4.45 -2.93
N TYR A 144 13.10 4.23 -1.65
CA TYR A 144 12.78 5.29 -0.70
C TYR A 144 13.91 6.32 -0.60
N GLU A 145 15.16 5.88 -0.43
CA GLU A 145 16.32 6.77 -0.35
C GLU A 145 16.59 7.50 -1.66
N ALA A 146 16.38 6.85 -2.80
CA ALA A 146 16.57 7.46 -4.12
C ALA A 146 15.58 8.58 -4.40
N GLN A 147 14.34 8.47 -3.91
CA GLN A 147 13.24 9.38 -4.27
C GLN A 147 12.86 10.39 -3.18
N ARG A 148 13.16 10.14 -1.88
CA ARG A 148 12.75 11.02 -0.77
C ARG A 148 13.32 12.44 -0.83
N GLY A 149 14.45 12.64 -1.51
CA GLY A 149 15.04 13.96 -1.74
C GLY A 149 14.55 14.66 -3.01
N GLY A 150 13.72 14.00 -3.81
CA GLY A 150 13.20 14.51 -5.08
C GLY A 150 11.95 15.39 -4.92
N PRO A 151 11.42 15.91 -6.05
CA PRO A 151 10.26 16.83 -6.05
C PRO A 151 9.00 16.28 -5.39
N HIS A 152 8.85 14.95 -5.38
CA HIS A 152 7.70 14.26 -4.77
C HIS A 152 8.09 13.49 -3.50
N GLY A 153 9.27 13.79 -2.92
CA GLY A 153 9.78 13.13 -1.73
C GLY A 153 8.83 13.14 -0.54
N GLY A 154 8.08 14.24 -0.35
CA GLY A 154 7.08 14.37 0.71
C GLY A 154 5.88 13.44 0.59
N ARG A 155 5.70 12.75 -0.55
CA ARG A 155 4.67 11.71 -0.72
C ARG A 155 5.15 10.33 -0.29
N LEU A 156 6.45 10.11 -0.13
CA LEU A 156 7.01 8.83 0.28
C LEU A 156 6.95 8.68 1.80
N VAL A 157 6.32 7.59 2.23
CA VAL A 157 6.22 7.19 3.62
C VAL A 157 6.94 5.86 3.77
N TRP A 158 7.92 5.80 4.67
CA TRP A 158 8.52 4.52 5.04
C TRP A 158 7.50 3.72 5.85
N VAL A 159 7.40 2.41 5.63
CA VAL A 159 6.33 1.57 6.23
C VAL A 159 6.18 1.72 7.75
N SER A 160 7.24 2.02 8.50
CA SER A 160 7.17 2.23 9.95
C SER A 160 6.87 3.66 10.40
N ASP A 161 6.86 4.63 9.48
CA ASP A 161 6.61 6.03 9.81
C ASP A 161 5.12 6.29 10.10
N PRO A 162 4.77 7.35 10.84
CA PRO A 162 3.38 7.75 11.05
C PRO A 162 2.66 8.09 9.74
N LEU A 163 1.38 7.70 9.66
CA LEU A 163 0.43 8.09 8.60
C LEU A 163 -0.41 9.26 9.10
#